data_AF-A0A1B0FY94-F1
#
_entry.id   AF-A0A1B0FY94-F1
#
_cell.length_a   1.000
_cell.length_b   1.000
_cell.length_c   1.000
_cell.angle_alpha   90.00
_cell.angle_beta   90.00
_cell.angle_gamma   90.00
#
_symmetry.space_group_name_H-M   'P 1'
#
loop_
_entity.id
_entity.type
_entity.pdbx_description
1 polymer ?
#
loop_
_entity_poly.entity_id
_entity_poly.type
_entity_poly.pdbx_seq_one_letter_code
_entity_poly.pdbx_strand_id
1 'polypeptide(L)'
;MNSLGIGGFLCEFLVDFCALRDSSELPCQDITMSNLKKISDEEKESMYGYVFAVSGPVVTAERMAGSAMYELVRVGYYELVGEIIRLEGDMATIQVYEETSGVTVGDPVLRTGKPLSVELGPAKWKAL
;
A
#
# COMPACT_ATOMS: atom_id res chain seq x y z
N MET A 1 12.01 -46.71 39.10
CA MET A 1 11.31 -47.47 38.05
C MET A 1 11.07 -46.51 36.88
N ASN A 2 11.80 -46.66 35.78
CA ASN A 2 11.35 -47.23 34.50
C ASN A 2 10.74 -46.13 33.59
N SER A 3 11.45 -45.51 32.64
CA SER A 3 11.84 -46.01 31.28
C SER A 3 10.62 -46.14 30.34
N LEU A 4 10.60 -45.72 29.06
CA LEU A 4 11.57 -45.20 28.07
C LEU A 4 10.98 -43.89 27.43
N GLY A 5 11.65 -42.99 26.69
CA GLY A 5 12.63 -43.13 25.60
C GLY A 5 11.89 -43.31 24.25
N ILE A 6 11.81 -42.29 23.37
CA ILE A 6 12.54 -42.08 22.09
C ILE A 6 11.77 -40.95 21.35
N GLY A 7 12.31 -40.09 20.46
CA GLY A 7 13.68 -39.85 20.00
C GLY A 7 13.74 -39.38 18.52
N GLY A 8 14.25 -38.17 18.24
CA GLY A 8 14.29 -37.51 16.91
C GLY A 8 14.40 -35.97 17.07
N PHE A 9 15.51 -35.25 16.85
CA PHE A 9 16.59 -35.41 15.85
C PHE A 9 15.97 -35.39 14.43
N LEU A 10 16.28 -34.45 13.51
CA LEU A 10 17.61 -33.89 13.19
C LEU A 10 17.63 -32.36 12.91
N CYS A 11 18.84 -31.83 12.88
CA CYS A 11 19.25 -30.59 12.21
C CYS A 11 19.99 -30.94 10.87
N GLU A 12 20.34 -29.93 10.07
CA GLU A 12 21.41 -29.89 9.02
C GLU A 12 21.13 -30.00 7.49
N PHE A 13 21.63 -28.97 6.78
CA PHE A 13 22.44 -28.90 5.53
C PHE A 13 21.97 -29.39 4.12
N LEU A 14 21.71 -28.40 3.25
CA LEU A 14 22.36 -28.03 1.94
C LEU A 14 22.83 -29.07 0.85
N VAL A 15 22.41 -28.80 -0.41
CA VAL A 15 23.00 -29.11 -1.76
C VAL A 15 23.23 -30.59 -2.17
N ASP A 16 23.34 -31.02 -3.45
CA ASP A 16 23.52 -30.36 -4.77
C ASP A 16 23.08 -31.29 -5.98
N PHE A 17 23.31 -30.81 -7.22
CA PHE A 17 23.67 -31.58 -8.43
C PHE A 17 22.62 -32.11 -9.45
N CYS A 18 22.24 -31.21 -10.38
CA CYS A 18 22.43 -31.31 -11.84
C CYS A 18 22.07 -32.60 -12.63
N ALA A 19 21.00 -32.53 -13.43
CA ALA A 19 20.84 -33.32 -14.67
C ALA A 19 20.02 -32.56 -15.76
N LEU A 20 20.76 -31.99 -16.71
CA LEU A 20 20.58 -31.95 -18.18
C LEU A 20 19.15 -32.03 -18.80
N ARG A 21 18.69 -31.07 -19.64
CA ARG A 21 19.14 -30.60 -20.99
C ARG A 21 18.28 -31.23 -22.11
N ASP A 22 17.71 -30.58 -23.14
CA ASP A 22 17.52 -29.16 -23.55
C ASP A 22 16.73 -29.10 -24.91
N SER A 23 16.46 -27.88 -25.40
CA SER A 23 16.37 -27.48 -26.82
C SER A 23 15.07 -27.64 -27.63
N SER A 24 14.21 -26.62 -27.54
CA SER A 24 13.71 -25.84 -28.72
C SER A 24 13.01 -24.55 -28.23
N GLU A 25 13.70 -23.44 -27.95
CA GLU A 25 14.13 -22.39 -28.91
C GLU A 25 12.95 -21.67 -29.61
N LEU A 26 12.70 -20.34 -29.56
CA LEU A 26 13.40 -19.10 -29.09
C LEU A 26 12.32 -17.97 -28.84
N PRO A 27 12.63 -16.67 -28.62
CA PRO A 27 13.19 -16.09 -27.38
C PRO A 27 12.53 -14.77 -26.92
N CYS A 28 12.76 -14.34 -25.67
CA CYS A 28 13.09 -12.95 -25.31
C CYS A 28 13.54 -12.90 -23.84
N GLN A 29 14.66 -12.23 -23.57
CA GLN A 29 15.46 -12.41 -22.36
C GLN A 29 15.13 -11.45 -21.20
N ASP A 30 15.34 -11.98 -20.00
CA ASP A 30 15.92 -11.34 -18.81
C ASP A 30 15.37 -9.98 -18.32
N ILE A 31 14.56 -10.01 -17.25
CA ILE A 31 14.84 -9.20 -16.04
C ILE A 31 14.72 -10.10 -14.80
N THR A 32 15.67 -9.92 -13.89
CA THR A 32 15.88 -10.70 -12.67
C THR A 32 14.73 -10.68 -11.68
N MET A 33 14.54 -11.82 -11.00
CA MET A 33 13.66 -11.97 -9.83
C MET A 33 14.29 -11.31 -8.59
N SER A 34 14.43 -9.98 -8.64
CA SER A 34 15.06 -9.17 -7.60
C SER A 34 14.38 -7.81 -7.46
N ASN A 35 13.77 -7.58 -6.29
CA ASN A 35 13.39 -6.26 -5.78
C ASN A 35 12.23 -5.53 -6.50
N LEU A 36 11.01 -6.06 -6.32
CA LEU A 36 10.07 -5.27 -5.54
C LEU A 36 9.95 -5.94 -4.19
N LYS A 37 10.29 -5.21 -3.13
CA LYS A 37 10.09 -5.65 -1.75
C LYS A 37 8.64 -6.13 -1.62
N LYS A 38 8.41 -7.20 -0.85
CA LYS A 38 7.13 -7.30 -0.11
C LYS A 38 6.94 -5.91 0.51
N ILE A 39 5.83 -5.23 0.22
CA ILE A 39 5.52 -4.01 0.94
C ILE A 39 5.39 -4.47 2.38
N SER A 40 6.43 -4.16 3.16
CA SER A 40 6.53 -4.58 4.54
C SER A 40 5.34 -3.96 5.25
N ASP A 41 4.58 -4.76 5.98
CA ASP A 41 3.44 -4.38 6.81
C ASP A 41 3.92 -3.53 8.02
N GLU A 42 4.59 -2.41 7.71
CA GLU A 42 5.33 -1.51 8.58
C GLU A 42 5.10 -0.03 8.17
N GLU A 43 4.04 0.25 7.40
CA GLU A 43 3.47 1.59 7.31
C GLU A 43 2.75 1.92 8.61
N LYS A 44 3.56 2.32 9.60
CA LYS A 44 3.24 2.68 10.99
C LYS A 44 1.76 3.01 11.24
N GLU A 45 1.16 2.39 12.26
CA GLU A 45 -0.21 2.71 12.72
C GLU A 45 -0.45 4.21 12.97
N SER A 46 0.60 4.98 13.25
CA SER A 46 0.54 6.44 13.35
C SER A 46 0.15 7.17 12.04
N MET A 47 0.14 6.51 10.88
CA MET A 47 -0.24 7.11 9.60
C MET A 47 -1.75 6.99 9.29
N TYR A 48 -2.52 6.22 10.06
CA TYR A 48 -3.95 6.04 9.83
C TYR A 48 -4.80 7.06 10.60
N GLY A 49 -5.67 7.74 9.86
CA GLY A 49 -6.83 8.45 10.41
C GLY A 49 -8.10 7.59 10.33
N TYR A 50 -9.22 8.14 10.81
CA TYR A 50 -10.53 7.49 10.74
C TYR A 50 -11.59 8.47 10.23
N VAL A 51 -12.55 8.02 9.44
CA VAL A 51 -13.66 8.86 8.98
C VAL A 51 -14.57 9.21 10.16
N PHE A 52 -14.68 10.49 10.49
CA PHE A 52 -15.59 11.02 11.51
C PHE A 52 -16.97 11.35 10.94
N ALA A 53 -17.03 11.91 9.73
CA ALA A 53 -18.28 12.27 9.06
C ALA A 53 -18.14 12.28 7.53
N VAL A 54 -19.24 12.06 6.83
CA VAL A 54 -19.35 12.15 5.35
C VAL A 54 -20.44 13.16 5.01
N SER A 55 -20.19 14.03 4.03
CA SER A 55 -21.11 15.08 3.57
C SER A 55 -21.00 15.22 2.05
N GLY A 56 -21.64 14.29 1.33
CA GLY A 56 -21.52 14.17 -0.11
C GLY A 56 -20.05 13.92 -0.51
N PRO A 57 -19.46 14.72 -1.41
CA PRO A 57 -18.07 14.55 -1.86
C PRO A 57 -17.02 14.99 -0.83
N VAL A 58 -17.44 15.53 0.32
CA VAL A 58 -16.53 15.99 1.38
C VAL A 58 -16.59 15.04 2.57
N VAL A 59 -15.43 14.58 3.02
CA VAL A 59 -15.26 13.65 4.15
C VAL A 59 -14.43 14.34 5.22
N THR A 60 -14.85 14.25 6.48
CA THR A 60 -14.07 14.71 7.64
C THR A 60 -13.44 13.49 8.31
N ALA A 61 -12.13 13.52 8.50
CA ALA A 61 -11.37 12.48 9.19
C ALA A 61 -10.73 13.01 10.49
N GLU A 62 -10.68 12.17 11.51
CA GLU A 62 -10.00 12.39 12.79
C GLU A 62 -8.67 11.62 12.87
N ARG A 63 -7.82 11.95 13.87
CA ARG A 63 -6.47 11.38 14.04
C ARG A 63 -5.54 11.68 12.85
N MET A 64 -5.68 12.86 12.26
CA MET A 64 -4.92 13.31 11.09
C MET A 64 -3.71 14.18 11.47
N ALA A 65 -3.30 14.20 12.76
CA ALA A 65 -2.09 14.87 13.23
C ALA A 65 -0.85 14.54 12.38
N GLY A 66 -0.19 15.59 11.87
CA GLY A 66 1.01 15.48 11.03
C GLY A 66 0.74 15.34 9.52
N SER A 67 -0.51 15.43 9.07
CA SER A 67 -0.83 15.54 7.64
C SER A 67 -0.51 16.94 7.11
N ALA A 68 -0.19 17.07 5.83
CA ALA A 68 -0.06 18.34 5.15
C ALA A 68 -1.36 18.78 4.45
N MET A 69 -1.49 20.07 4.18
CA MET A 69 -2.54 20.60 3.28
C MET A 69 -2.17 20.28 1.82
N TYR A 70 -3.16 19.95 0.99
CA TYR A 70 -2.99 19.46 -0.38
C TYR A 70 -2.21 18.12 -0.48
N GLU A 71 -2.28 17.31 0.58
CA GLU A 71 -1.77 15.94 0.58
C GLU A 71 -2.79 14.96 -0.01
N LEU A 72 -2.31 13.99 -0.78
CA LEU A 72 -3.11 12.86 -1.26
C LEU A 72 -3.37 11.86 -0.13
N VAL A 73 -4.62 11.43 0.00
CA VAL A 73 -5.09 10.42 0.96
C VAL A 73 -5.93 9.36 0.26
N ARG A 74 -6.02 8.18 0.88
CA ARG A 74 -6.90 7.10 0.45
C ARG A 74 -7.94 6.81 1.53
N VAL A 75 -9.21 6.78 1.14
CA VAL A 75 -10.35 6.70 2.07
C VAL A 75 -11.05 5.36 1.97
N GLY A 76 -11.18 4.68 3.11
CA GLY A 76 -11.94 3.43 3.27
C GLY A 76 -11.31 2.22 2.59
N TYR A 77 -12.02 1.08 2.68
CA TYR A 77 -11.57 -0.22 2.16
C TYR A 77 -11.40 -0.26 0.64
N TYR A 78 -12.06 0.65 -0.07
CA TYR A 78 -11.96 0.81 -1.53
C TYR A 78 -10.82 1.74 -1.95
N GLU A 79 -10.04 2.28 -0.99
CA GLU A 79 -8.85 3.08 -1.25
C GLU A 79 -9.12 4.35 -2.10
N LEU A 80 -10.34 4.91 -1.99
CA LEU A 80 -10.83 6.02 -2.80
C LEU A 80 -9.91 7.23 -2.72
N VAL A 81 -9.60 7.84 -3.86
CA VAL A 81 -8.61 8.93 -3.92
C VAL A 81 -9.24 10.26 -3.47
N GLY A 82 -8.61 10.89 -2.47
CA GLY A 82 -8.98 12.22 -2.01
C GLY A 82 -7.79 13.13 -1.71
N GLU A 83 -8.09 14.41 -1.49
CA GLU A 83 -7.11 15.46 -1.18
C GLU A 83 -7.52 16.22 0.09
N ILE A 84 -6.56 16.52 0.96
CA ILE A 84 -6.80 17.33 2.17
C ILE A 84 -6.92 18.82 1.78
N ILE A 85 -8.14 19.35 1.85
CA ILE A 85 -8.45 20.76 1.54
C ILE A 85 -8.43 21.68 2.78
N ARG A 86 -8.51 21.12 4.00
CA ARG A 86 -8.41 21.88 5.26
C ARG A 86 -7.91 21.00 6.40
N LEU A 87 -7.19 21.61 7.33
CA LEU A 87 -6.77 21.01 8.60
C LEU A 87 -7.27 21.87 9.77
N GLU A 88 -7.94 21.25 10.73
CA GLU A 88 -8.47 21.87 11.95
C GLU A 88 -7.97 21.06 13.16
N GLY A 89 -6.73 21.35 13.58
CA GLY A 89 -6.05 20.64 14.68
C GLY A 89 -5.71 19.20 14.32
N ASP A 90 -6.48 18.24 14.84
CA ASP A 90 -6.35 16.80 14.55
C ASP A 90 -7.41 16.30 13.55
N MET A 91 -8.34 17.17 13.13
CA MET A 91 -9.32 16.87 12.08
C MET A 91 -8.83 17.36 10.72
N ALA A 92 -9.06 16.55 9.67
CA ALA A 92 -8.83 16.92 8.28
C ALA A 92 -10.14 16.90 7.49
N THR A 93 -10.36 17.92 6.66
CA THR A 93 -11.40 17.92 5.65
C THR A 93 -10.79 17.46 4.33
N ILE A 94 -11.31 16.36 3.81
CA ILE A 94 -10.86 15.67 2.60
C ILE A 94 -11.93 15.88 1.52
N GLN A 95 -11.51 16.26 0.32
CA GLN A 95 -12.36 16.21 -0.86
C GLN A 95 -12.05 14.92 -1.62
N VAL A 96 -13.07 14.07 -1.83
CA VAL A 96 -12.92 12.81 -2.56
C VAL A 96 -13.25 13.06 -4.04
N TYR A 97 -12.43 12.52 -4.94
CA TYR A 97 -12.61 12.67 -6.40
C TYR A 97 -13.59 11.66 -7.00
N GLU A 98 -13.81 10.56 -6.28
CA GLU A 98 -14.69 9.46 -6.65
C GLU A 98 -16.00 9.50 -5.85
N GLU A 99 -16.94 8.63 -6.20
CA GLU A 99 -18.22 8.55 -5.50
C GLU A 99 -18.04 7.94 -4.11
N THR A 100 -18.43 8.66 -3.05
CA THR A 100 -18.34 8.21 -1.65
C THR A 100 -19.39 7.16 -1.26
N SER A 101 -20.06 6.56 -2.24
CA SER A 101 -21.12 5.56 -2.07
C SER A 101 -20.54 4.24 -1.54
N GLY A 102 -20.57 4.10 -0.21
CA GLY A 102 -20.03 2.94 0.50
C GLY A 102 -19.05 3.30 1.62
N VAL A 103 -18.63 4.57 1.76
CA VAL A 103 -17.79 5.02 2.88
C VAL A 103 -18.64 5.14 4.15
N THR A 104 -18.20 4.51 5.24
CA THR A 104 -18.85 4.59 6.54
C THR A 104 -18.03 5.35 7.60
N VAL A 105 -18.70 5.80 8.66
CA VAL A 105 -18.02 6.42 9.81
C VAL A 105 -17.23 5.33 10.55
N GLY A 106 -15.96 5.60 10.85
CA GLY A 106 -14.99 4.64 11.37
C GLY A 106 -14.13 3.96 10.30
N ASP A 107 -14.36 4.22 9.01
CA ASP A 107 -13.49 3.71 7.94
C ASP A 107 -12.06 4.25 8.08
N PRO A 108 -11.02 3.44 7.77
CA PRO A 108 -9.64 3.88 7.84
C PRO A 108 -9.32 4.90 6.73
N VAL A 109 -8.47 5.87 7.06
CA VAL A 109 -7.91 6.84 6.10
C VAL A 109 -6.39 6.71 6.07
N LEU A 110 -5.86 6.35 4.92
CA LEU A 110 -4.43 6.20 4.65
C LEU A 110 -3.84 7.51 4.14
N ARG A 111 -2.67 7.89 4.67
CA ARG A 111 -1.96 9.12 4.35
C ARG A 111 -0.71 8.83 3.54
N THR A 112 -0.55 9.52 2.41
CA THR A 112 0.57 9.25 1.48
C THR A 112 1.84 10.04 1.84
N GLY A 113 1.72 11.07 2.70
CA GLY A 113 2.82 11.94 3.13
C GLY A 113 3.44 12.77 2.01
N LYS A 114 2.79 12.83 0.84
CA LYS A 114 3.31 13.44 -0.39
C LYS A 114 2.23 14.30 -1.05
N PRO A 115 2.57 15.51 -1.52
CA PRO A 115 1.66 16.30 -2.35
C PRO A 115 1.46 15.64 -3.72
N LEU A 116 0.40 16.04 -4.44
CA LEU A 116 0.12 15.58 -5.80
C LEU A 116 1.32 15.86 -6.74
N SER A 117 2.03 14.81 -7.13
CA SER A 117 3.11 14.87 -8.12
C SER A 117 2.67 14.25 -9.44
N VAL A 118 2.66 15.04 -10.53
CA VAL A 118 2.40 14.54 -11.88
C VAL A 118 3.71 14.36 -12.66
N GLU A 119 3.91 13.18 -13.26
CA GLU A 119 5.03 12.94 -14.15
C GLU A 119 4.76 13.53 -15.55
N LEU A 120 5.39 14.67 -15.81
CA LEU A 120 5.37 15.38 -17.09
C LEU A 120 6.50 14.90 -18.00
N GLY A 121 6.27 13.82 -18.73
CA GLY A 121 7.15 13.38 -19.82
C GLY A 121 6.83 14.08 -21.15
N PRO A 122 7.83 14.33 -22.04
CA PRO A 122 7.67 15.11 -23.28
C PRO A 122 6.81 14.45 -24.39
N ALA A 123 6.04 13.41 -24.07
CA ALA A 123 5.27 12.60 -25.01
C ALA A 123 3.73 12.70 -24.87
N LYS A 124 3.21 13.44 -23.87
CA LYS A 124 1.74 13.51 -23.61
C LYS A 124 0.99 14.60 -24.38
N TRP A 125 1.66 15.41 -25.20
CA TRP A 125 1.04 16.47 -26.02
C TRP A 125 0.57 15.93 -27.39
N LYS A 126 -0.33 14.95 -27.44
CA LYS A 126 -0.94 14.59 -28.73
C LYS A 126 -1.97 15.65 -29.15
N ALA A 127 -1.49 16.68 -29.83
CA ALA A 127 -2.35 17.59 -30.60
C ALA A 127 -3.16 16.78 -31.62
N LEU A 128 -4.44 17.13 -31.76
CA LEU A 128 -5.36 16.61 -32.78
C LEU A 128 -5.11 17.28 -34.14
#